data_AF-A0A3C2BWZ6-F1
#
_entry.id   AF-A0A3C2BWZ6-F1
#
_cell.length_a   1.000
_cell.length_b   1.000
_cell.length_c   1.000
_cell.angle_alpha   90.00
_cell.angle_beta   90.00
_cell.angle_gamma   90.00
#
_symmetry.space_group_name_H-M   'P 1'
#
loop_
_entity.id
_entity.type
_entity.pdbx_description
1 polymer ?
#
loop_
_entity_poly.entity_id
_entity_poly.type
_entity_poly.pdbx_seq_one_letter_code
_entity_poly.pdbx_strand_id
1 'polypeptide(L)'
;HFLEHLLFKGTKRRTALEIASAFDEVGGESNAATAKESTCYFARVLDTDLPMAIDVIADMITGAVLDPAEMEQERDVILEEIAMDSDDPTDVA
;
A
#
# COMPACT_ATOMS: atom_id res chain seq x y z
N HIS A 1 -9.73 0.69 -1.82
CA HIS A 1 -9.42 -0.53 -1.06
C HIS A 1 -8.60 -1.51 -1.88
N PHE A 2 -9.17 -2.31 -2.80
CA PHE A 2 -8.39 -3.34 -3.51
C PHE A 2 -7.10 -2.82 -4.19
N LEU A 3 -7.22 -1.73 -4.96
CA LEU A 3 -6.08 -1.10 -5.62
C LEU A 3 -5.07 -0.52 -4.62
N GLU A 4 -5.52 -0.11 -3.43
CA GLU A 4 -4.66 0.38 -2.36
C GLU A 4 -3.64 -0.66 -1.93
N HIS A 5 -4.10 -1.89 -1.68
CA HIS A 5 -3.26 -3.00 -1.28
C HIS A 5 -2.32 -3.45 -2.39
N LEU A 6 -2.83 -3.53 -3.63
CA LEU A 6 -2.04 -4.00 -4.77
C LEU A 6 -0.88 -3.08 -5.13
N LEU A 7 -0.99 -1.77 -4.87
CA LEU A 7 0.08 -0.83 -5.17
C LEU A 7 1.35 -1.04 -4.30
N PHE A 8 1.25 -1.81 -3.22
CA PHE A 8 2.40 -2.24 -2.41
C PHE A 8 3.03 -3.56 -2.89
N LYS A 9 2.38 -4.30 -3.79
CA LYS A 9 2.84 -5.64 -4.23
C LYS A 9 4.00 -5.61 -5.22
N GLY A 10 4.36 -4.43 -5.70
CA GLY A 10 5.52 -4.23 -6.54
C GLY A 10 5.21 -3.44 -7.81
N THR A 11 6.30 -3.02 -8.43
CA THR A 11 6.35 -2.26 -9.68
C THR A 11 7.24 -3.00 -10.67
N LYS A 12 7.37 -2.46 -11.88
CA LYS A 12 8.36 -2.97 -12.85
C LYS A 12 9.81 -2.76 -12.40
N ARG A 13 10.07 -1.83 -11.48
CA ARG A 13 11.40 -1.49 -10.97
C ARG A 13 11.71 -2.11 -9.61
N ARG A 14 10.69 -2.42 -8.79
CA ARG A 14 10.83 -2.83 -7.40
C ARG A 14 9.85 -3.92 -7.02
N THR A 15 10.31 -4.90 -6.27
CA THR A 15 9.47 -5.89 -5.60
C THR A 15 8.79 -5.28 -4.37
N ALA A 16 7.74 -5.94 -3.85
CA ALA A 16 7.11 -5.56 -2.59
C ALA A 16 8.13 -5.45 -1.43
N LEU A 17 9.08 -6.39 -1.37
CA LEU A 17 10.13 -6.40 -0.36
C LEU A 17 11.06 -5.18 -0.50
N GLU A 18 11.48 -4.83 -1.71
CA GLU A 18 12.32 -3.65 -1.94
C GLU A 18 11.60 -2.35 -1.60
N ILE A 19 10.28 -2.27 -1.83
CA ILE A 19 9.46 -1.12 -1.40
C ILE A 19 9.46 -1.01 0.13
N ALA A 20 9.18 -2.11 0.83
CA ALA A 20 9.15 -2.12 2.30
C ALA A 20 10.53 -1.79 2.89
N SER A 21 11.58 -2.47 2.41
CA SER A 21 12.95 -2.27 2.87
C SER A 21 13.46 -0.83 2.62
N ALA A 22 13.06 -0.18 1.53
CA ALA A 22 13.46 1.20 1.25
C ALA A 22 13.02 2.19 2.35
N PHE A 23 11.85 1.98 2.95
CA PHE A 23 11.39 2.80 4.07
C PHE A 23 11.97 2.32 5.42
N ASP A 24 12.05 1.00 5.65
CA ASP A 24 12.58 0.43 6.89
C ASP A 24 14.06 0.82 7.12
N GLU A 25 14.88 0.81 6.06
CA GLU A 25 16.31 1.13 6.14
C GLU A 25 16.60 2.56 6.62
N VAL A 26 15.69 3.50 6.31
CA VAL A 26 15.80 4.90 6.72
C VAL A 26 15.00 5.20 8.00
N GLY A 27 14.42 4.18 8.64
CA GLY A 27 13.53 4.33 9.79
C GLY A 27 12.26 5.12 9.48
N GLY A 28 11.86 5.14 8.20
CA GLY A 28 10.64 5.78 7.73
C GLY A 28 9.43 4.86 7.85
N GLU A 29 8.25 5.46 7.80
CA GLU A 29 6.99 4.71 7.64
C GLU A 29 6.34 5.11 6.33
N SER A 30 5.73 4.15 5.64
CA SER A 30 4.84 4.42 4.52
C SER A 30 3.51 3.71 4.72
N ASN A 31 2.43 4.33 4.28
CA ASN A 31 1.10 3.75 4.34
C ASN A 31 0.18 4.40 3.30
N ALA A 32 -1.03 3.85 3.18
CA ALA A 32 -2.09 4.40 2.37
C ALA A 32 -3.39 4.47 3.16
N ALA A 33 -4.33 5.26 2.64
CA ALA A 33 -5.70 5.30 3.12
C ALA A 33 -6.65 5.62 1.95
N THR A 34 -7.69 4.82 1.76
CA THR A 34 -8.79 5.12 0.83
C THR A 34 -10.04 5.59 1.57
N ALA A 35 -10.52 6.77 1.21
CA ALA A 35 -11.85 7.28 1.55
C ALA A 35 -12.80 7.19 0.34
N LYS A 36 -14.07 7.60 0.52
CA LYS A 36 -15.10 7.56 -0.53
C LYS A 36 -14.73 8.34 -1.80
N GLU A 37 -13.99 9.44 -1.66
CA GLU A 37 -13.68 10.36 -2.77
C GLU A 37 -12.19 10.53 -3.05
N SER A 38 -11.31 9.95 -2.22
CA SER A 38 -9.87 10.15 -2.34
C SER A 38 -9.09 8.97 -1.80
N THR A 39 -7.98 8.62 -2.46
CA THR A 39 -6.96 7.73 -1.93
C THR A 39 -5.68 8.51 -1.69
N CYS A 40 -5.09 8.35 -0.50
CA CYS A 40 -3.84 8.97 -0.11
C CYS A 40 -2.77 7.90 0.04
N TYR A 41 -1.62 8.09 -0.60
CA TYR A 41 -0.39 7.33 -0.34
C TYR A 41 0.61 8.30 0.26
N PHE A 42 1.20 7.95 1.40
CA PHE A 42 2.09 8.85 2.11
C PHE A 42 3.25 8.10 2.76
N ALA A 43 4.32 8.84 3.02
CA ALA A 43 5.43 8.38 3.83
C ALA A 43 5.90 9.48 4.79
N ARG A 44 6.41 9.08 5.95
CA ARG A 44 7.12 9.95 6.88
C ARG A 44 8.57 9.50 6.96
N VAL A 45 9.47 10.40 6.63
CA VAL A 45 10.91 10.17 6.56
C VAL A 45 11.66 11.41 7.05
N LEU A 46 12.96 11.28 7.29
CA LEU A 46 13.84 12.42 7.50
C LEU A 46 14.00 13.23 6.20
N ASP A 47 14.38 14.49 6.33
CA ASP A 47 14.55 15.41 5.18
C ASP A 47 15.60 14.91 4.18
N THR A 48 16.65 14.25 4.68
CA THR A 48 17.70 13.61 3.90
C THR A 48 17.19 12.55 2.93
N ASP A 49 16.08 11.89 3.29
CA ASP A 49 15.54 10.72 2.56
C ASP A 49 14.31 11.08 1.73
N LEU A 50 13.90 12.35 1.72
CA LEU A 50 12.77 12.85 0.92
C LEU A 50 12.89 12.50 -0.58
N PRO A 51 14.06 12.61 -1.24
CA PRO A 51 14.19 12.21 -2.65
C PRO A 51 13.88 10.73 -2.88
N MET A 52 14.29 9.86 -1.95
CA MET A 52 14.00 8.43 -1.99
C MET A 52 12.50 8.18 -1.85
N ALA A 53 11.86 8.77 -0.83
CA ALA A 53 10.44 8.57 -0.57
C ALA A 53 9.56 9.00 -1.76
N ILE A 54 9.90 10.13 -2.40
CA ILE A 54 9.20 10.61 -3.60
C ILE A 54 9.37 9.63 -4.78
N ASP A 55 10.58 9.13 -5.04
CA ASP A 55 10.80 8.17 -6.14
C ASP A 55 10.05 6.85 -5.90
N VAL A 56 10.03 6.35 -4.65
CA VAL A 56 9.33 5.11 -4.31
C VAL A 56 7.82 5.27 -4.44
N ILE A 57 7.23 6.32 -3.85
CA ILE A 57 5.77 6.55 -3.96
C ILE A 57 5.36 6.81 -5.42
N ALA A 58 6.13 7.59 -6.18
CA ALA A 58 5.82 7.85 -7.58
C ALA A 58 5.89 6.57 -8.43
N ASP A 59 6.87 5.71 -8.18
CA ASP A 59 7.00 4.41 -8.83
C ASP A 59 5.84 3.47 -8.47
N MET A 60 5.42 3.42 -7.20
CA MET A 60 4.24 2.66 -6.77
C MET A 60 2.98 3.12 -7.51
N ILE A 61 2.74 4.42 -7.58
CA ILE A 61 1.51 4.97 -8.18
C ILE A 61 1.49 4.78 -9.70
N THR A 62 2.64 4.92 -10.38
CA THR A 62 2.69 4.96 -11.85
C THR A 62 3.17 3.66 -12.50
N GLY A 63 3.86 2.82 -11.75
CA GLY A 63 4.60 1.66 -12.23
C GLY A 63 4.15 0.31 -11.64
N ALA A 64 3.11 0.30 -10.80
CA ALA A 64 2.60 -0.92 -10.18
C ALA A 64 2.26 -2.02 -11.20
N VAL A 65 2.60 -3.26 -10.85
CA VAL A 65 2.29 -4.45 -11.64
C VAL A 65 1.18 -5.22 -10.97
N LEU A 66 0.07 -5.37 -11.67
CA LEU A 66 -1.09 -6.11 -11.20
C LEU A 66 -0.96 -7.57 -11.63
N ASP A 67 -0.20 -8.36 -10.86
CA ASP A 67 -0.06 -9.79 -11.08
C ASP A 67 -1.38 -10.51 -10.73
N PRO A 68 -1.97 -11.31 -11.64
CA PRO A 68 -3.18 -12.08 -11.36
C PRO A 68 -3.08 -13.00 -10.12
N ALA A 69 -1.89 -13.54 -9.83
CA ALA A 69 -1.69 -14.40 -8.67
C ALA A 69 -1.73 -13.61 -7.35
N GLU A 70 -1.06 -12.45 -7.31
CA GLU A 70 -1.11 -11.52 -6.17
C GLU A 70 -2.52 -10.96 -5.98
N MET A 71 -3.24 -10.68 -7.07
CA MET A 71 -4.64 -10.27 -7.01
C MET A 71 -5.51 -11.31 -6.33
N GLU A 72 -5.34 -12.60 -6.64
CA GLU A 72 -6.18 -13.62 -6.00
C GLU A 72 -5.83 -13.81 -4.53
N GLN A 73 -4.55 -13.73 -4.16
CA GLN A 73 -4.16 -13.73 -2.74
C GLN A 73 -4.73 -12.53 -1.98
N GLU A 74 -4.67 -11.34 -2.57
CA GLU A 74 -5.19 -10.13 -1.92
C GLU A 74 -6.72 -10.12 -1.81
N ARG A 75 -7.41 -10.81 -2.72
CA ARG A 75 -8.85 -11.04 -2.62
C ARG A 75 -9.21 -11.76 -1.33
N ASP A 76 -8.47 -12.81 -0.98
CA ASP A 76 -8.76 -13.58 0.23
C ASP A 76 -8.55 -12.72 1.49
N VAL A 77 -7.46 -11.94 1.54
CA VAL A 77 -7.18 -11.00 2.65
C VAL A 77 -8.32 -9.99 2.82
N ILE A 78 -8.76 -9.37 1.73
CA ILE A 78 -9.81 -8.34 1.79
C ILE A 78 -11.18 -8.95 2.14
N LEU A 79 -11.45 -10.20 1.74
CA LEU A 79 -12.65 -10.91 2.17
C LEU A 79 -12.62 -11.21 3.67
N GLU A 80 -11.46 -11.53 4.23
CA GLU A 80 -11.29 -11.67 5.68
C GLU A 80 -11.50 -10.34 6.41
N GLU A 81 -10.99 -9.22 5.89
CA GLU A 81 -11.23 -7.88 6.45
C GLU A 81 -12.71 -7.53 6.49
N ILE A 82 -13.44 -7.74 5.38
CA ILE A 82 -14.90 -7.49 5.33
C ILE A 82 -15.65 -8.37 6.33
N ALA A 83 -15.22 -9.62 6.52
CA ALA A 83 -15.82 -10.52 7.50
C ALA A 83 -15.58 -10.01 8.93
N MET A 84 -14.37 -9.54 9.22
CA MET A 84 -14.03 -8.94 10.52
C MET A 84 -14.80 -7.65 10.78
N ASP A 85 -14.93 -6.77 9.79
CA ASP A 85 -15.73 -5.54 9.89
C ASP A 85 -17.21 -5.86 10.16
N SER A 86 -17.75 -6.91 9.54
CA SER A 86 -19.13 -7.35 9.77
C SER A 86 -19.38 -7.88 11.19
N ASP A 87 -18.32 -8.34 11.85
CA ASP A 87 -18.35 -8.79 13.25
C ASP A 87 -18.11 -7.63 14.24
N ASP A 88 -17.75 -6.43 13.78
CA ASP A 88 -17.64 -5.22 14.61
C ASP A 88 -18.95 -4.41 14.61
N PRO A 89 -19.70 -4.38 15.73
CA PRO A 89 -20.95 -3.64 15.84
C PRO A 89 -20.80 -2.11 15.80
N THR A 90 -19.58 -1.56 15.81
CA THR A 90 -19.33 -0.11 15.79
C THR A 90 -19.17 0.50 14.40
N ASP A 91 -19.00 -0.30 13.35
CA ASP A 91 -18.74 0.19 11.97
C ASP A 91 -20.01 0.26 11.09
N VAL A 92 -21.17 -0.11 11.65
CA VAL A 92 -22.48 -0.01 10.99
C VAL A 92 -23.15 1.32 11.33
N ALA A 93 -22.61 2.44 10.83
CA ALA A 93 -23.18 3.79 11.00
C ALA A 93 -23.38 4.54 9.67
#